data_AF-K7W427-F1
#
_entry.id   AF-K7W427-F1
#
_cell.length_a   1.000
_cell.length_b   1.000
_cell.length_c   1.000
_cell.angle_alpha   90.00
_cell.angle_beta   90.00
_cell.angle_gamma   90.00
#
_symmetry.space_group_name_H-M   'P 1'
#
loop_
_entity.id
_entity.type
_entity.pdbx_description
1 polymer ?
#
loop_
_entity_poly.entity_id
_entity_poly.type
_entity_poly.pdbx_seq_one_letter_code
_entity_poly.pdbx_strand_id
1 'polypeptide(L)'
;MTPIRTDSTPKQFTFKQEKLPPVVVNFQGGKVTSDAGLSLIAEIDRKLQITSRLALGFQDYRKPNKTLHPIESLLTQRIYGLIMGYEDLNDHEELRHDPMFALALGKSISQEKEQQLELFSDRTSTHTFAGNQLRLWFSSIAYVLMNALRNKCLVKTELQNAQVGTIRTKLLKLGALITITTRRVLIAINSSCPYQHIYATAYRCLQLLPNPG
;
A
#
# COMPACT_ATOMS: atom_id res chain seq x y z
N MET A 1 31.42 12.19 30.95
CA MET A 1 31.87 11.28 29.88
C MET A 1 30.68 11.01 28.97
N THR A 2 30.65 11.65 27.81
CA THR A 2 29.61 11.47 26.79
C THR A 2 30.07 10.35 25.85
N PRO A 3 29.28 9.32 25.54
CA PRO A 3 29.73 8.28 24.62
C PRO A 3 29.76 8.85 23.20
N ILE A 4 30.95 8.85 22.60
CA ILE A 4 31.15 9.12 21.18
C ILE A 4 30.64 7.90 20.42
N ARG A 5 29.48 8.03 19.75
CA ARG A 5 29.01 7.06 18.76
C ARG A 5 29.56 7.44 17.40
N THR A 6 30.71 6.89 17.05
CA THR A 6 31.18 6.80 15.66
C THR A 6 31.09 5.34 15.22
N ASP A 7 29.87 4.84 15.04
CA ASP A 7 29.65 3.61 14.29
C ASP A 7 29.22 4.00 12.88
N SER A 8 30.19 4.16 11.97
CA SER A 8 29.90 4.18 10.55
C SER A 8 29.55 2.75 10.15
N THR A 9 28.26 2.43 10.08
CA THR A 9 27.80 1.14 9.55
C THR A 9 28.39 0.93 8.14
N PRO A 10 29.07 -0.20 7.89
CA PRO A 10 29.63 -0.49 6.57
C PRO A 10 28.53 -0.50 5.50
N LYS A 11 28.74 0.20 4.38
CA LYS A 11 27.77 0.28 3.27
C LYS A 11 27.60 -1.05 2.53
N GLN A 12 28.54 -1.97 2.69
CA GLN A 12 28.61 -3.25 2.02
C GLN A 12 29.33 -4.27 2.91
N PHE A 13 28.86 -5.51 2.89
CA PHE A 13 29.43 -6.66 3.59
C PHE A 13 29.82 -7.72 2.57
N THR A 14 30.97 -8.35 2.76
CA THR A 14 31.48 -9.38 1.85
C THR A 14 31.81 -10.64 2.64
N PHE A 15 31.09 -11.73 2.38
CA PHE A 15 31.38 -13.05 2.93
C PHE A 15 32.24 -13.83 1.94
N LYS A 16 33.47 -14.15 2.34
CA LYS A 16 34.37 -14.98 1.53
C LYS A 16 33.87 -16.43 1.52
N GLN A 17 33.99 -17.09 0.38
CA GLN A 17 33.72 -18.51 0.22
C GLN A 17 34.94 -19.15 -0.45
N GLU A 18 35.45 -20.26 0.08
CA GLU A 18 36.72 -20.84 -0.37
C GLU A 18 36.70 -21.34 -1.81
N LYS A 19 35.53 -21.77 -2.30
CA LYS A 19 35.35 -22.38 -3.64
C LYS A 19 34.22 -21.77 -4.46
N LEU A 20 33.64 -20.67 -4.00
CA LEU A 20 32.49 -20.02 -4.61
C LEU A 20 32.70 -18.49 -4.67
N PRO A 21 32.00 -17.78 -5.56
CA PRO A 21 32.03 -16.31 -5.57
C PRO A 21 31.67 -15.73 -4.19
N PRO A 22 32.30 -14.63 -3.76
CA PRO A 22 31.99 -14.03 -2.48
C PRO A 22 30.54 -13.51 -2.45
N VAL A 23 29.86 -13.67 -1.32
CA VAL A 23 28.52 -13.12 -1.14
C VAL A 23 28.64 -11.67 -0.74
N VAL A 24 28.09 -10.78 -1.57
CA VAL A 24 28.08 -9.34 -1.32
C VAL A 24 26.68 -8.91 -0.89
N VAL A 25 26.57 -8.30 0.29
CA VAL A 25 25.33 -7.72 0.82
C VAL A 25 25.49 -6.20 0.87
N ASN A 26 24.52 -5.49 0.30
CA ASN A 26 24.45 -4.04 0.36
C ASN A 26 22.98 -3.61 0.53
N PHE A 27 22.73 -2.31 0.71
CA PHE A 27 21.39 -1.76 0.91
C PHE A 27 20.92 -0.89 -0.26
N GLN A 28 21.43 -1.14 -1.48
CA GLN A 28 21.06 -0.40 -2.70
C GLN A 28 20.08 -1.21 -3.58
N GLY A 29 19.09 -1.85 -2.95
CA GLY A 29 18.11 -2.73 -3.63
C GLY A 29 17.11 -2.04 -4.56
N GLY A 30 17.19 -0.71 -4.72
CA GLY A 30 16.24 0.07 -5.51
C GLY A 30 14.91 0.32 -4.80
N LYS A 31 13.93 0.84 -5.54
CA LYS A 31 12.57 1.09 -5.02
C LYS A 31 11.78 -0.21 -5.03
N VAL A 32 11.76 -0.91 -3.90
CA VAL A 32 11.03 -2.16 -3.72
C VAL A 32 9.76 -1.94 -2.89
N THR A 33 8.76 -2.77 -3.11
CA THR A 33 7.54 -2.84 -2.30
C THR A 33 7.23 -4.30 -1.99
N SER A 34 6.59 -4.55 -0.84
CA SER A 34 5.99 -5.86 -0.50
C SER A 34 4.49 -5.89 -0.77
N ASP A 35 3.94 -4.80 -1.32
CA ASP A 35 2.51 -4.52 -1.39
C ASP A 35 2.02 -4.36 -2.83
N ALA A 36 2.70 -4.96 -3.81
CA ALA A 36 2.43 -4.72 -5.23
C ALA A 36 0.99 -5.03 -5.66
N GLY A 37 0.30 -5.95 -4.97
CA GLY A 37 -1.10 -6.25 -5.23
C GLY A 37 -2.08 -5.17 -4.78
N LEU A 38 -1.62 -4.14 -4.05
CA LEU A 38 -2.39 -2.92 -3.80
C LEU A 38 -2.86 -2.24 -5.09
N SER A 39 -2.16 -2.45 -6.21
CA SER A 39 -2.58 -2.00 -7.53
C SER A 39 -3.96 -2.53 -7.96
N LEU A 40 -4.32 -3.78 -7.58
CA LEU A 40 -5.65 -4.35 -7.84
C LEU A 40 -6.74 -3.67 -7.01
N ILE A 41 -6.42 -3.35 -5.75
CA ILE A 41 -7.32 -2.63 -4.83
C ILE A 41 -7.54 -1.20 -5.32
N ALA A 42 -6.46 -0.53 -5.72
CA ALA A 42 -6.55 0.82 -6.26
C ALA A 42 -7.39 0.86 -7.54
N GLU A 43 -7.24 -0.13 -8.41
CA GLU A 43 -8.02 -0.22 -9.65
C GLU A 43 -9.50 -0.51 -9.39
N ILE A 44 -9.83 -1.44 -8.49
CA ILE A 44 -11.24 -1.73 -8.22
C ILE A 44 -11.93 -0.58 -7.48
N ASP A 45 -11.23 0.10 -6.56
CA ASP A 45 -11.81 1.26 -5.88
C ASP A 45 -12.04 2.42 -6.85
N ARG A 46 -11.11 2.67 -7.78
CA ARG A 46 -11.33 3.63 -8.89
C ARG A 46 -12.56 3.30 -9.72
N LYS A 47 -12.83 2.02 -9.97
CA LYS A 47 -14.00 1.59 -10.76
C LYS A 47 -15.31 1.65 -9.97
N LEU A 48 -15.28 1.33 -8.68
CA LEU A 48 -16.48 1.28 -7.84
C LEU A 48 -16.77 2.57 -7.07
N GLN A 49 -15.79 3.47 -7.00
CA GLN A 49 -15.84 4.76 -6.31
C GLN A 49 -16.25 4.60 -4.83
N ILE A 50 -15.86 3.51 -4.16
CA ILE A 50 -16.30 3.24 -2.78
C ILE A 50 -15.71 4.29 -1.84
N THR A 51 -14.41 4.53 -1.92
CA THR A 51 -13.76 5.51 -1.03
C THR A 51 -14.15 6.95 -1.37
N SER A 52 -14.27 7.31 -2.65
CA SER A 52 -14.71 8.65 -3.05
C SER A 52 -16.13 8.95 -2.54
N ARG A 53 -17.07 8.00 -2.68
CA ARG A 53 -18.44 8.14 -2.15
C ARG A 53 -18.47 8.23 -0.63
N LEU A 54 -17.59 7.51 0.07
CA LEU A 54 -17.43 7.66 1.51
C LEU A 54 -16.95 9.08 1.86
N ALA A 55 -15.98 9.61 1.12
CA ALA A 55 -15.40 10.93 1.37
C ALA A 55 -16.42 12.08 1.24
N LEU A 56 -17.41 11.94 0.35
CA LEU A 56 -18.51 12.92 0.23
C LEU A 56 -19.34 13.07 1.51
N GLY A 57 -19.33 12.07 2.39
CA GLY A 57 -20.00 12.13 3.69
C GLY A 57 -19.23 12.92 4.76
N PHE A 58 -18.01 13.37 4.47
CA PHE A 58 -17.16 14.08 5.42
C PHE A 58 -17.15 15.58 5.15
N GLN A 59 -17.39 16.36 6.20
CA GLN A 59 -17.14 17.79 6.19
C GLN A 59 -15.69 18.05 6.62
N ASP A 60 -14.92 18.74 5.78
CA ASP A 60 -13.55 19.12 6.11
C ASP A 60 -13.53 20.44 6.90
N TYR A 61 -13.31 20.35 8.20
CA TYR A 61 -13.20 21.51 9.09
C TYR A 61 -11.80 22.14 9.09
N ARG A 62 -10.83 21.56 8.37
CA ARG A 62 -9.45 22.06 8.31
C ARG A 62 -9.38 23.32 7.43
N LYS A 63 -8.42 24.17 7.72
CA LYS A 63 -8.21 25.41 6.95
C LYS A 63 -7.73 25.06 5.53
N PRO A 64 -8.41 25.50 4.45
CA PRO A 64 -8.03 25.12 3.08
C PRO A 64 -6.60 25.52 2.71
N ASN A 65 -6.13 26.70 3.16
CA ASN A 65 -4.77 27.18 2.93
C ASN A 65 -3.68 26.44 3.73
N LYS A 66 -4.05 25.47 4.57
CA LYS A 66 -3.13 24.59 5.31
C LYS A 66 -3.38 23.11 5.01
N THR A 67 -4.15 22.80 3.97
CA THR A 67 -4.52 21.43 3.62
C THR A 67 -3.76 20.98 2.38
N LEU A 68 -2.76 20.12 2.58
CA LEU A 68 -2.00 19.50 1.49
C LEU A 68 -2.75 18.32 0.86
N HIS A 69 -3.54 17.60 1.65
CA HIS A 69 -4.21 16.37 1.23
C HIS A 69 -5.73 16.45 1.48
N PRO A 70 -6.56 16.23 0.44
CA PRO A 70 -8.01 16.20 0.62
C PRO A 70 -8.41 15.03 1.52
N ILE A 71 -9.59 15.11 2.13
CA ILE A 71 -10.12 14.06 3.00
C ILE A 71 -10.14 12.71 2.30
N GLU A 72 -10.51 12.68 1.02
CA GLU A 72 -10.48 11.46 0.21
C GLU A 72 -9.10 10.79 0.24
N SER A 73 -8.01 11.53 0.00
CA SER A 73 -6.66 10.95 0.04
C SER A 73 -6.29 10.39 1.42
N LEU A 74 -6.75 11.02 2.51
CA LEU A 74 -6.53 10.52 3.86
C LEU A 74 -7.32 9.23 4.13
N LEU A 75 -8.59 9.19 3.70
CA LEU A 75 -9.44 8.02 3.82
C LEU A 75 -8.89 6.86 2.98
N THR A 76 -8.50 7.11 1.73
CA THR A 76 -7.91 6.10 0.84
C THR A 76 -6.63 5.54 1.45
N GLN A 77 -5.73 6.39 1.95
CA GLN A 77 -4.50 5.93 2.59
C GLN A 77 -4.81 5.04 3.79
N ARG A 78 -5.80 5.42 4.62
CA ARG A 78 -6.20 4.63 5.79
C ARG A 78 -6.84 3.30 5.41
N ILE A 79 -7.80 3.30 4.50
CA ILE A 79 -8.52 2.10 4.05
C ILE A 79 -7.54 1.12 3.40
N TYR A 80 -6.63 1.61 2.55
CA TYR A 80 -5.61 0.78 1.92
C TYR A 80 -4.62 0.21 2.94
N GLY A 81 -4.21 0.99 3.94
CA GLY A 81 -3.42 0.50 5.07
C GLY A 81 -4.08 -0.70 5.75
N LEU A 82 -5.37 -0.57 6.12
CA LEU A 82 -6.14 -1.65 6.75
C LEU A 82 -6.25 -2.90 5.87
N ILE A 83 -6.49 -2.71 4.56
CA ILE A 83 -6.53 -3.82 3.59
C ILE A 83 -5.18 -4.55 3.53
N MET A 84 -4.08 -3.80 3.58
CA MET A 84 -2.73 -4.36 3.61
C MET A 84 -2.32 -4.89 4.98
N GLY A 85 -3.19 -4.80 6.00
CA GLY A 85 -2.96 -5.33 7.35
C GLY A 85 -2.19 -4.38 8.26
N TYR A 86 -2.05 -3.12 7.88
CA TYR A 86 -1.49 -2.04 8.71
C TYR A 86 -2.61 -1.46 9.57
N GLU A 87 -2.86 -2.14 10.69
CA GLU A 87 -3.95 -1.79 11.60
C GLU A 87 -3.65 -0.52 12.39
N ASP A 88 -2.38 -0.33 12.74
CA ASP A 88 -1.92 0.83 13.49
C ASP A 88 -1.29 1.86 12.56
N LEU A 89 -1.35 3.12 13.01
CA LEU A 89 -0.86 4.25 12.22
C LEU A 89 0.65 4.48 12.36
N ASN A 90 1.34 3.70 13.21
CA ASN A 90 2.80 3.72 13.33
C ASN A 90 3.49 3.28 12.02
N ASP A 91 2.94 2.29 11.33
CA ASP A 91 3.49 1.79 10.06
C ASP A 91 3.33 2.81 8.93
N HIS A 92 2.41 3.77 9.06
CA HIS A 92 2.16 4.78 8.03
C HIS A 92 3.32 5.78 7.87
N GLU A 93 4.22 5.88 8.86
CA GLU A 93 5.47 6.63 8.73
C GLU A 93 6.47 5.94 7.79
N GLU A 94 6.41 4.61 7.68
CA GLU A 94 7.20 3.88 6.68
C GLU A 94 6.46 3.84 5.32
N LEU A 95 5.15 3.58 5.32
CA LEU A 95 4.34 3.47 4.10
C LEU A 95 4.25 4.76 3.26
N ARG A 96 4.45 5.94 3.86
CA ARG A 96 4.54 7.21 3.10
C ARG A 96 5.72 7.23 2.12
N HIS A 97 6.72 6.40 2.37
CA HIS A 97 7.88 6.20 1.51
C HIS A 97 7.71 4.98 0.58
N ASP A 98 6.65 4.18 0.75
CA ASP A 98 6.37 3.05 -0.13
C ASP A 98 5.89 3.56 -1.51
N PRO A 99 6.58 3.19 -2.60
CA PRO A 99 6.28 3.68 -3.94
C PRO A 99 4.93 3.15 -4.45
N MET A 100 4.46 1.98 -4.00
CA MET A 100 3.16 1.43 -4.38
C MET A 100 2.02 2.21 -3.73
N PHE A 101 2.16 2.62 -2.46
CA PHE A 101 1.19 3.51 -1.83
C PHE A 101 1.12 4.88 -2.52
N ALA A 102 2.27 5.45 -2.88
CA ALA A 102 2.30 6.70 -3.66
C ALA A 102 1.55 6.55 -4.99
N LEU A 103 1.79 5.45 -5.73
CA LEU A 103 1.08 5.13 -6.97
C LEU A 103 -0.43 4.93 -6.77
N ALA A 104 -0.80 4.18 -5.73
CA ALA A 104 -2.20 3.85 -5.45
C ALA A 104 -3.03 5.10 -5.11
N LEU A 105 -2.40 6.09 -4.48
CA LEU A 105 -2.98 7.39 -4.15
C LEU A 105 -2.89 8.42 -5.28
N GLY A 106 -2.32 8.07 -6.45
CA GLY A 106 -2.14 8.98 -7.57
C GLY A 106 -1.13 10.11 -7.32
N LYS A 107 -0.22 9.94 -6.36
CA LYS A 107 0.81 10.94 -6.02
C LYS A 107 1.99 10.85 -6.99
N SER A 108 2.61 12.00 -7.30
CA SER A 108 3.86 12.03 -8.07
C SER A 108 5.02 11.49 -7.25
N ILE A 109 5.80 10.58 -7.83
CA ILE A 109 6.92 9.89 -7.17
C ILE A 109 8.27 10.47 -7.59
N SER A 110 8.27 11.37 -8.59
CA SER A 110 9.49 12.00 -9.11
C SER A 110 10.02 13.14 -8.23
N GLN A 111 9.27 13.55 -7.21
CA GLN A 111 9.63 14.65 -6.30
C GLN A 111 9.54 14.20 -4.84
N GLU A 112 10.44 13.31 -4.44
CA GLU A 112 10.77 13.07 -3.02
C GLU A 112 11.64 14.23 -2.47
N LYS A 113 11.19 15.48 -2.65
CA LYS A 113 11.74 16.64 -1.94
C LYS A 113 10.71 17.19 -0.97
N GLU A 114 10.98 16.95 0.31
CA GLU A 114 10.70 17.86 1.45
C GLU A 114 9.27 18.19 1.88
N GLN A 115 8.20 17.67 1.28
CA GLN A 115 6.84 18.03 1.73
C GLN A 115 5.92 16.83 1.94
N GLN A 116 6.36 15.92 2.79
CA GLN A 116 5.44 15.05 3.50
C GLN A 116 5.43 15.54 4.96
N LEU A 117 4.44 16.36 5.32
CA LEU A 117 4.25 16.81 6.70
C LEU A 117 4.13 15.57 7.59
N GLU A 118 4.94 15.53 8.64
CA GLU A 118 4.85 14.59 9.75
C GLU A 118 3.45 14.72 10.38
N LEU A 119 2.48 13.98 9.85
CA LEU A 119 1.24 13.77 10.55
C LEU A 119 1.53 12.68 11.58
N PHE A 120 2.09 13.11 12.72
CA PHE A 120 2.29 12.31 13.92
C PHE A 120 0.94 11.68 14.33
N SER A 121 0.67 10.50 13.80
CA SER A 121 -0.50 9.68 14.10
C SER A 121 -0.10 8.38 14.80
N ASP A 122 1.02 8.43 15.51
CA ASP A 122 1.68 7.38 16.28
C ASP A 122 0.89 6.91 17.52
N ARG A 123 -0.31 7.47 17.77
CA ARG A 123 -1.22 7.02 18.84
C ARG A 123 -2.66 6.86 18.36
N THR A 124 -3.03 5.65 17.97
CA THR A 124 -4.45 5.27 17.77
C THR A 124 -5.02 4.40 18.90
N SER A 125 -4.52 4.55 20.12
CA SER A 125 -5.26 4.15 21.33
C SER A 125 -6.15 5.31 21.78
N THR A 126 -7.23 5.57 21.04
CA THR A 126 -8.24 6.53 21.50
C THR A 126 -9.19 5.80 22.45
N HIS A 127 -9.27 6.22 23.72
CA HIS A 127 -10.19 5.62 24.70
C HIS A 127 -11.66 6.03 24.51
N THR A 128 -11.96 6.89 23.52
CA THR A 128 -13.32 7.38 23.27
C THR A 128 -14.11 6.41 22.43
N PHE A 129 -15.39 6.21 22.77
CA PHE A 129 -16.32 5.41 21.99
C PHE A 129 -16.45 5.89 20.53
N ALA A 130 -16.48 7.21 20.29
CA ALA A 130 -16.56 7.78 18.95
C ALA A 130 -15.34 7.46 18.07
N GLY A 131 -14.12 7.53 18.62
CA GLY A 131 -12.90 7.12 17.92
C GLY A 131 -12.89 5.62 17.56
N ASN A 132 -13.36 4.78 18.48
CA ASN A 132 -13.49 3.35 18.23
C ASN A 132 -14.56 3.03 17.17
N GLN A 133 -15.68 3.77 17.16
CA GLN A 133 -16.71 3.64 16.13
C GLN A 133 -16.17 3.98 14.74
N LEU A 134 -15.37 5.04 14.63
CA LEU A 134 -14.74 5.42 13.37
C LEU A 134 -13.73 4.37 12.89
N ARG A 135 -12.92 3.80 13.80
CA ARG A 135 -12.00 2.69 13.48
C ARG A 135 -12.77 1.49 12.94
N LEU A 136 -13.90 1.14 13.57
CA LEU A 136 -14.76 0.04 13.12
C LEU A 136 -15.38 0.32 11.75
N TRP A 137 -15.78 1.56 11.46
CA TRP A 137 -16.29 1.95 10.15
C TRP A 137 -15.23 1.81 9.06
N PHE A 138 -14.00 2.27 9.29
CA PHE A 138 -12.92 2.08 8.31
C PHE A 138 -12.59 0.62 8.06
N SER A 139 -12.57 -0.22 9.10
CA SER A 139 -12.41 -1.68 8.95
C SER A 139 -13.56 -2.28 8.14
N SER A 140 -14.79 -1.81 8.34
CA SER A 140 -15.96 -2.27 7.59
C SER A 140 -15.86 -1.89 6.11
N ILE A 141 -15.42 -0.68 5.79
CA ILE A 141 -15.22 -0.24 4.40
C ILE A 141 -14.07 -0.99 3.73
N ALA A 142 -12.95 -1.20 4.43
CA ALA A 142 -11.85 -2.04 3.97
C ALA A 142 -12.33 -3.45 3.63
N TYR A 143 -13.19 -4.02 4.49
CA TYR A 143 -13.83 -5.32 4.25
C TYR A 143 -14.74 -5.30 3.02
N VAL A 144 -15.57 -4.26 2.84
CA VAL A 144 -16.44 -4.11 1.66
C VAL A 144 -15.63 -4.09 0.38
N LEU A 145 -14.51 -3.34 0.35
CA LEU A 145 -13.64 -3.25 -0.82
C LEU A 145 -12.94 -4.60 -1.11
N MET A 146 -12.46 -5.29 -0.08
CA MET A 146 -11.91 -6.66 -0.20
C MET A 146 -12.95 -7.65 -0.71
N ASN A 147 -14.18 -7.57 -0.21
CA ASN A 147 -15.28 -8.41 -0.64
C ASN A 147 -15.71 -8.09 -2.08
N ALA A 148 -15.64 -6.82 -2.50
CA ALA A 148 -15.87 -6.43 -3.89
C ALA A 148 -14.81 -7.05 -4.82
N LEU A 149 -13.53 -7.02 -4.44
CA LEU A 149 -12.47 -7.70 -5.19
C LEU A 149 -12.75 -9.20 -5.31
N ARG A 150 -13.09 -9.85 -4.20
CA ARG A 150 -13.42 -11.28 -4.16
C ARG A 150 -14.59 -11.62 -5.08
N ASN A 151 -15.71 -10.92 -4.93
CA ASN A 151 -16.97 -11.26 -5.60
C ASN A 151 -17.01 -10.83 -7.07
N LYS A 152 -16.19 -9.85 -7.48
CA LYS A 152 -16.16 -9.39 -8.88
C LYS A 152 -14.99 -9.97 -9.66
N CYS A 153 -13.84 -10.19 -9.02
CA CYS A 153 -12.59 -10.50 -9.72
C CYS A 153 -12.03 -11.89 -9.40
N LEU A 154 -12.42 -12.52 -8.28
CA LEU A 154 -11.85 -13.80 -7.86
C LEU A 154 -12.81 -14.98 -7.99
N VAL A 155 -14.02 -14.78 -8.52
CA VAL A 155 -15.07 -15.81 -8.69
C VAL A 155 -14.58 -17.04 -9.45
N LYS A 156 -13.67 -16.88 -10.40
CA LYS A 156 -13.14 -17.98 -11.23
C LYS A 156 -11.79 -18.50 -10.74
N THR A 157 -11.44 -18.26 -9.48
CA THR A 157 -10.14 -18.62 -8.92
C THR A 157 -10.31 -19.38 -7.60
N GLU A 158 -9.24 -20.02 -7.14
CA GLU A 158 -9.21 -20.69 -5.83
C GLU A 158 -9.50 -19.74 -4.64
N LEU A 159 -9.39 -18.43 -4.85
CA LEU A 159 -9.63 -17.42 -3.81
C LEU A 159 -11.09 -16.96 -3.70
N GLN A 160 -12.01 -17.49 -4.50
CA GLN A 160 -13.43 -17.10 -4.45
C GLN A 160 -14.03 -17.21 -3.04
N ASN A 161 -13.75 -18.32 -2.35
CA ASN A 161 -14.27 -18.60 -1.01
C ASN A 161 -13.22 -18.38 0.08
N ALA A 162 -12.08 -17.77 -0.26
CA ALA A 162 -11.01 -17.55 0.69
C ALA A 162 -11.36 -16.46 1.71
N GLN A 163 -10.74 -16.57 2.90
CA GLN A 163 -10.78 -15.52 3.90
C GLN A 163 -10.00 -14.29 3.43
N VAL A 164 -10.40 -13.10 3.91
CA VAL A 164 -9.74 -11.82 3.57
C VAL A 164 -8.24 -11.86 3.89
N GLY A 165 -7.86 -12.47 5.02
CA GLY A 165 -6.45 -12.66 5.39
C GLY A 165 -5.68 -13.50 4.37
N THR A 166 -6.29 -14.57 3.84
CA THR A 166 -5.69 -15.42 2.79
C THR A 166 -5.57 -14.68 1.47
N ILE A 167 -6.58 -13.89 1.08
CA ILE A 167 -6.50 -13.05 -0.12
C ILE A 167 -5.37 -12.03 0.03
N ARG A 168 -5.27 -11.39 1.20
CA ARG A 168 -4.21 -10.43 1.51
C ARG A 168 -2.82 -11.04 1.37
N THR A 169 -2.56 -12.18 2.00
CA THR A 169 -1.22 -12.80 1.97
C THR A 169 -0.87 -13.39 0.62
N LYS A 170 -1.83 -14.00 -0.09
CA LYS A 170 -1.57 -14.65 -1.37
C LYS A 170 -1.57 -13.70 -2.57
N LEU A 171 -2.42 -12.67 -2.57
CA LEU A 171 -2.65 -11.83 -3.75
C LEU A 171 -2.17 -10.38 -3.57
N LEU A 172 -2.23 -9.83 -2.36
CA LEU A 172 -1.92 -8.41 -2.14
C LEU A 172 -0.48 -8.18 -1.69
N LYS A 173 0.02 -9.04 -0.78
CA LYS A 173 1.40 -9.00 -0.24
C LYS A 173 2.40 -9.61 -1.22
N LEU A 174 2.57 -8.94 -2.36
CA LEU A 174 3.50 -9.34 -3.42
C LEU A 174 4.71 -8.42 -3.45
N GLY A 175 5.90 -9.02 -3.35
CA GLY A 175 7.17 -8.34 -3.56
C GLY A 175 7.35 -7.90 -5.02
N ALA A 176 7.67 -6.64 -5.24
CA ALA A 176 7.96 -6.10 -6.58
C ALA A 176 9.03 -5.01 -6.56
N LEU A 177 9.77 -4.91 -7.67
CA LEU A 177 10.61 -3.77 -7.98
C LEU A 177 9.79 -2.72 -8.75
N ILE A 178 9.78 -1.48 -8.27
CA ILE A 178 9.10 -0.38 -8.93
C ILE A 178 10.13 0.47 -9.68
N THR A 179 9.97 0.55 -11.00
CA THR A 179 10.78 1.41 -11.86
C THR A 179 9.90 2.51 -12.43
N ILE A 180 10.21 3.76 -12.08
CA ILE A 180 9.48 4.94 -12.56
C ILE A 180 10.28 5.57 -13.67
N THR A 181 9.64 5.78 -14.82
CA THR A 181 10.20 6.48 -15.97
C THR A 181 9.25 7.59 -16.40
N THR A 182 9.71 8.49 -17.27
CA THR A 182 8.84 9.52 -17.86
C THR A 182 7.71 8.94 -18.71
N ARG A 183 7.86 7.73 -19.25
CA ARG A 183 6.90 7.09 -20.16
C ARG A 183 5.89 6.19 -19.46
N ARG A 184 6.32 5.56 -18.36
CA ARG A 184 5.51 4.60 -17.61
C ARG A 184 6.08 4.33 -16.23
N VAL A 185 5.22 3.81 -15.37
CA VAL A 185 5.59 3.13 -14.13
C VAL A 185 5.53 1.64 -14.39
N LEU A 186 6.61 0.91 -14.07
CA LEU A 186 6.70 -0.54 -14.16
C LEU A 186 6.71 -1.14 -12.75
N ILE A 187 5.76 -2.03 -12.46
CA ILE A 187 5.73 -2.86 -11.25
C ILE A 187 6.17 -4.26 -11.67
N ALA A 188 7.43 -4.60 -11.39
CA ALA A 188 8.00 -5.90 -11.73
C ALA A 188 7.85 -6.88 -10.55
N ILE A 189 6.77 -7.66 -10.57
CA ILE A 189 6.54 -8.77 -9.63
C ILE A 189 7.45 -9.95 -10.00
N ASN A 190 7.92 -10.69 -9.00
CA ASN A 190 8.80 -11.85 -9.19
C ASN A 190 8.17 -12.91 -10.14
N SER A 191 8.96 -13.40 -11.10
CA SER A 191 8.57 -14.46 -12.06
C SER A 191 8.25 -15.81 -11.42
N SER A 192 8.72 -16.06 -10.20
CA SER A 192 8.42 -17.27 -9.43
C SER A 192 7.21 -17.10 -8.50
N CYS A 193 6.46 -15.99 -8.61
CA CYS A 193 5.26 -15.78 -7.80
C CYS A 193 4.18 -16.84 -8.13
N PRO A 194 3.74 -17.68 -7.18
CA PRO A 194 2.82 -18.78 -7.44
C PRO A 194 1.41 -18.30 -7.87
N TYR A 195 1.03 -17.08 -7.50
CA TYR A 195 -0.31 -16.53 -7.71
C TYR A 195 -0.43 -15.62 -8.94
N GLN A 196 0.55 -15.64 -9.86
CA GLN A 196 0.51 -14.85 -11.10
C GLN A 196 -0.75 -15.08 -11.93
N HIS A 197 -1.19 -16.32 -12.05
CA HIS A 197 -2.38 -16.66 -12.82
C HIS A 197 -3.66 -16.09 -12.20
N ILE A 198 -3.72 -16.01 -10.86
CA ILE A 198 -4.81 -15.38 -10.10
C ILE A 198 -4.79 -13.87 -10.34
N TYR A 199 -3.61 -13.24 -10.23
CA TYR A 199 -3.43 -11.82 -10.50
C TYR A 199 -3.87 -11.45 -11.93
N ALA A 200 -3.45 -12.23 -12.93
CA ALA A 200 -3.83 -12.03 -14.32
C ALA A 200 -5.35 -12.23 -14.56
N THR A 201 -5.99 -13.13 -13.80
CA THR A 201 -7.45 -13.32 -13.84
C THR A 201 -8.17 -12.14 -13.23
N ALA A 202 -7.72 -11.68 -12.05
CA ALA A 202 -8.26 -10.50 -11.39
C ALA A 202 -8.14 -9.26 -12.27
N TYR A 203 -6.97 -9.03 -12.90
CA TYR A 203 -6.77 -7.95 -13.86
C TYR A 203 -7.75 -8.00 -15.03
N ARG A 204 -7.93 -9.17 -15.65
CA ARG A 204 -8.91 -9.35 -16.75
C ARG A 204 -10.34 -9.03 -16.30
N CYS A 205 -10.75 -9.48 -15.12
CA CYS A 205 -12.05 -9.14 -14.56
C CYS A 205 -12.20 -7.63 -14.29
N LEU A 206 -11.15 -6.96 -13.80
CA LEU A 206 -11.15 -5.51 -13.58
C LEU A 206 -11.37 -4.75 -14.89
N GLN A 207 -10.74 -5.18 -15.99
CA GLN A 207 -10.92 -4.51 -17.29
C GLN A 207 -12.37 -4.59 -17.81
N LEU A 208 -13.15 -5.58 -17.38
CA LEU A 208 -14.56 -5.73 -17.76
C LEU A 208 -15.51 -4.90 -16.90
N LEU A 209 -15.05 -4.39 -15.76
CA LEU A 209 -15.86 -3.52 -14.91
C LEU A 209 -15.97 -2.11 -15.53
N PRO A 210 -17.17 -1.50 -15.49
CA PRO A 210 -17.37 -0.17 -16.06
C PRO A 210 -16.47 0.85 -15.36
N ASN A 211 -15.99 1.82 -16.13
CA ASN A 211 -15.35 3.00 -15.54
C ASN A 211 -16.44 3.92 -14.99
N PRO A 212 -16.18 4.67 -13.91
CA PRO A 212 -17.06 5.74 -13.49
C PRO A 212 -17.23 6.72 -14.65
N GLY A 213 -18.48 7.09 -14.94
CA GLY A 213 -18.83 8.10 -15.93
C GLY A 213 -18.52 9.51 -15.46
#